data_AF-A0A7V3WN85-F1
#
_entry.id   AF-A0A7V3WN85-F1
#
_cell.length_a   1.000
_cell.length_b   1.000
_cell.length_c   1.000
_cell.angle_alpha   90.00
_cell.angle_beta   90.00
_cell.angle_gamma   90.00
#
_symmetry.space_group_name_H-M   'P 1'
#
loop_
_entity.id
_entity.type
_entity.pdbx_description
1 polymer ?
#
loop_
_entity_poly.entity_id
_entity_poly.type
_entity_poly.pdbx_seq_one_letter_code
_entity_poly.pdbx_strand_id
1 'polypeptide(L)'
;MSVAGQPLLSAQPGAVQAAEPEIETQPQLDEGDPAHDWLCAWCLNRVANDKDRLSFGGKSEFSFRNPEGRRFHIIIFSRTLACHDVGVPTYEYTWFPGHAWSYCLCGRCRMHLGWFYAGPTSFVGLIRDRIVRASLIRN
;
A
#
# COMPACT_ATOMS: atom_id res chain seq x y z
N MET A 1 50.21 52.48 24.59
CA MET A 1 49.24 53.48 25.09
C MET A 1 48.21 53.59 23.96
N SER A 2 46.95 53.18 24.06
CA SER A 2 46.02 53.20 25.18
C SER A 2 45.12 51.95 25.15
N VAL A 3 44.60 51.62 26.33
CA VAL A 3 43.87 50.41 26.70
C VAL A 3 42.38 50.68 26.69
N ALA A 4 41.58 49.76 26.16
CA ALA A 4 40.17 49.56 26.49
C ALA A 4 39.78 48.13 26.04
N GLY A 5 39.13 47.26 26.82
CA GLY A 5 38.64 47.32 28.19
C GLY A 5 37.97 45.97 28.55
N GLN A 6 38.10 45.59 29.82
CA GLN A 6 37.16 44.87 30.73
C GLN A 6 36.43 43.58 30.23
N PRO A 7 35.71 42.85 31.11
CA PRO A 7 36.21 41.69 31.83
C PRO A 7 35.60 40.36 31.35
N LEU A 8 36.26 39.27 31.72
CA LEU A 8 35.73 37.90 31.61
C LEU A 8 34.51 37.74 32.52
N LEU A 9 33.32 37.57 31.94
CA LEU A 9 32.12 37.16 32.66
C LEU A 9 31.92 35.65 32.51
N SER A 10 32.06 34.95 33.63
CA SER A 10 31.90 33.51 33.78
C SER A 10 30.51 33.03 33.36
N ALA A 11 30.46 31.95 32.58
CA ALA A 11 29.23 31.25 32.23
C ALA A 11 28.62 30.54 33.46
N GLN A 12 27.31 30.70 33.66
CA GLN A 12 26.50 29.80 34.48
C GLN A 12 25.50 29.04 33.59
N PRO A 13 25.34 27.72 33.78
CA PRO A 13 24.40 26.91 33.01
C PRO A 13 22.98 27.04 33.57
N GLY A 14 22.08 27.66 32.81
CA GLY A 14 20.65 27.79 33.13
C GLY A 14 19.83 26.86 32.24
N ALA A 15 19.13 25.92 32.89
CA ALA A 15 18.30 24.86 32.33
C ALA A 15 17.57 25.15 31.01
N VAL A 16 17.84 24.33 29.99
CA VAL A 16 16.93 24.12 28.87
C VAL A 16 15.78 23.23 29.35
N GLN A 17 14.59 23.80 29.49
CA GLN A 17 13.37 23.02 29.65
C GLN A 17 13.11 22.29 28.34
N ALA A 18 13.22 20.96 28.38
CA ALA A 18 12.79 20.12 27.28
C ALA A 18 11.27 20.27 27.13
N ALA A 19 10.83 20.96 26.08
CA ALA A 19 9.46 20.91 25.66
C ALA A 19 9.14 19.45 25.28
N GLU A 20 8.19 18.85 25.97
CA GLU A 20 7.59 17.57 25.58
C GLU A 20 7.11 17.68 24.13
N PRO A 21 7.41 16.71 23.26
CA PRO A 21 6.85 16.71 21.92
C PRO A 21 5.37 16.43 22.07
N GLU A 22 4.54 17.46 21.81
CA GLU A 22 3.11 17.27 21.60
C GLU A 22 2.95 16.28 20.45
N ILE A 23 2.45 15.09 20.80
CA ILE A 23 2.11 14.05 19.85
C ILE A 23 0.90 14.59 19.08
N GLU A 24 1.16 15.19 17.91
CA GLU A 24 0.12 15.50 16.94
C GLU A 24 -0.57 14.19 16.56
N THR A 25 -1.76 13.99 17.12
CA THR A 25 -2.66 12.90 16.75
C THR A 25 -2.97 13.06 15.27
N GLN A 26 -2.25 12.31 14.44
CA GLN A 26 -2.56 12.17 13.03
C GLN A 26 -4.06 11.83 12.90
N PRO A 27 -4.80 12.46 11.97
CA PRO A 27 -6.20 12.14 11.79
C PRO A 27 -6.30 10.64 11.52
N GLN A 28 -6.97 9.94 12.43
CA GLN A 28 -7.20 8.50 12.35
C GLN A 28 -7.90 8.24 11.01
N LEU A 29 -7.10 7.85 10.01
CA LEU A 29 -7.59 7.54 8.68
C LEU A 29 -8.66 6.48 8.87
N ASP A 30 -9.93 6.82 8.58
CA ASP A 30 -11.08 5.93 8.73
C ASP A 30 -10.71 4.53 8.26
N GLU A 31 -10.34 3.63 9.19
CA GLU A 31 -9.55 2.43 8.85
C GLU A 31 -10.38 1.42 8.05
N GLY A 32 -11.67 1.71 7.85
CA GLY A 32 -12.67 0.76 7.40
C GLY A 32 -12.90 -0.30 8.46
N ASP A 33 -13.95 -1.10 8.32
CA ASP A 33 -14.14 -2.27 9.16
C ASP A 33 -13.15 -3.38 8.73
N PRO A 34 -12.15 -3.74 9.56
CA PRO A 34 -11.16 -4.76 9.20
C PRO A 34 -11.75 -6.15 8.95
N ALA A 35 -13.01 -6.39 9.38
CA ALA A 35 -13.75 -7.61 9.06
C ALA A 35 -14.02 -7.76 7.56
N HIS A 36 -14.07 -6.66 6.81
CA HIS A 36 -14.41 -6.69 5.39
C HIS A 36 -13.19 -6.79 4.47
N ASP A 37 -11.99 -6.69 5.02
CA ASP A 37 -10.75 -6.67 4.26
C ASP A 37 -10.41 -7.98 3.56
N TRP A 38 -9.51 -7.85 2.60
CA TRP A 38 -9.02 -8.95 1.79
C TRP A 38 -7.69 -9.47 2.33
N LEU A 39 -7.63 -10.78 2.52
CA LEU A 39 -6.47 -11.51 3.01
C LEU A 39 -5.91 -12.41 1.90
N CYS A 40 -4.62 -12.70 1.95
CA CYS A 40 -4.00 -13.74 1.14
C CYS A 40 -4.60 -15.11 1.50
N ALA A 41 -5.07 -15.87 0.50
CA ALA A 41 -5.70 -17.17 0.73
C ALA A 41 -4.76 -18.24 1.34
N TRP A 42 -3.44 -18.07 1.23
CA TRP A 42 -2.45 -19.04 1.73
C TRP A 42 -1.94 -18.76 3.14
N CYS A 43 -1.82 -17.48 3.52
CA CYS A 43 -1.16 -17.11 4.78
C CYS A 43 -1.95 -16.11 5.62
N LEU A 44 -3.14 -15.74 5.16
CA LEU A 44 -4.06 -14.80 5.82
C LEU A 44 -3.48 -13.41 6.08
N ASN A 45 -2.34 -13.08 5.47
CA ASN A 45 -1.79 -11.73 5.52
C ASN A 45 -2.78 -10.75 4.88
N ARG A 46 -3.06 -9.61 5.52
CA ARG A 46 -3.93 -8.56 4.98
C ARG A 46 -3.28 -7.98 3.73
N VAL A 47 -4.00 -7.93 2.60
CA VAL A 47 -3.45 -7.52 1.30
C VAL A 47 -4.11 -6.26 0.76
N ALA A 48 -5.39 -6.05 1.00
CA ALA A 48 -6.11 -4.86 0.56
C ALA A 48 -7.32 -4.59 1.46
N ASN A 49 -7.75 -3.33 1.53
CA ASN A 49 -9.00 -2.96 2.19
C ASN A 49 -10.15 -3.00 1.20
N ASP A 50 -11.36 -3.31 1.66
CA ASP A 50 -12.53 -3.29 0.78
C ASP A 50 -12.87 -1.86 0.32
N LYS A 51 -12.66 -0.86 1.19
CA LYS A 51 -12.83 0.58 0.86
C LYS A 51 -11.91 1.06 -0.27
N ASP A 52 -10.79 0.37 -0.48
CA ASP A 52 -9.82 0.71 -1.53
C ASP A 52 -10.21 0.06 -2.87
N ARG A 53 -11.33 -0.67 -2.96
CA ARG A 53 -11.82 -1.26 -4.20
C ARG A 53 -12.13 -0.16 -5.22
N LEU A 54 -11.55 -0.30 -6.41
CA LEU A 54 -11.68 0.68 -7.48
C LEU A 54 -12.74 0.23 -8.49
N SER A 55 -13.38 1.16 -9.18
CA SER A 55 -14.33 0.86 -10.26
C SER A 55 -13.97 1.59 -11.55
N PHE A 56 -13.84 0.85 -12.65
CA PHE A 56 -13.78 1.41 -14.00
C PHE A 56 -15.10 1.19 -14.70
N GLY A 57 -15.76 2.28 -15.11
CA GLY A 57 -17.08 2.22 -15.76
C GLY A 57 -18.14 1.49 -14.92
N GLY A 58 -18.10 1.65 -13.59
CA GLY A 58 -19.01 0.98 -12.66
C GLY A 58 -18.68 -0.49 -12.36
N LYS A 59 -17.59 -1.04 -12.93
CA LYS A 59 -17.14 -2.41 -12.69
C LYS A 59 -15.84 -2.43 -11.89
N SER A 60 -15.80 -3.27 -10.86
CA SER A 60 -14.60 -3.53 -10.04
C SER A 60 -14.05 -4.94 -10.23
N GLU A 61 -14.76 -5.80 -10.98
CA GLU A 61 -14.36 -7.17 -11.27
C GLU A 61 -14.33 -7.42 -12.77
N PHE A 62 -13.28 -8.13 -13.20
CA PHE A 62 -13.01 -8.40 -14.60
C PHE A 62 -12.60 -9.85 -14.79
N SER A 63 -12.91 -10.40 -15.96
CA SER A 63 -12.50 -11.76 -16.35
C SER A 63 -11.65 -11.66 -17.60
N PHE A 64 -10.42 -12.14 -17.52
CA PHE A 64 -9.47 -12.10 -18.62
C PHE A 64 -8.88 -13.47 -18.91
N ARG A 65 -8.25 -13.59 -20.08
CA ARG A 65 -7.50 -14.77 -20.49
C ARG A 65 -6.09 -14.32 -20.88
N ASN A 66 -5.07 -14.98 -20.32
CA ASN A 66 -3.69 -14.72 -20.73
C ASN A 66 -3.40 -15.41 -22.10
N PRO A 67 -2.25 -15.12 -22.75
CA PRO A 67 -1.88 -15.75 -24.02
C PRO A 67 -1.85 -17.27 -23.99
N GLU A 68 -1.56 -17.88 -22.83
CA GLU A 68 -1.58 -19.35 -22.64
C GLU A 68 -2.99 -19.93 -22.47
N GLY A 69 -4.05 -19.11 -22.52
CA GLY A 69 -5.43 -19.57 -22.39
C GLY A 69 -5.95 -19.69 -20.95
N ARG A 70 -5.13 -19.38 -19.93
CA ARG A 70 -5.54 -19.39 -18.51
C ARG A 70 -6.47 -18.21 -18.23
N ARG A 71 -7.60 -18.49 -17.58
CA ARG A 71 -8.57 -17.47 -17.16
C ARG A 71 -8.24 -16.93 -15.77
N PHE A 72 -8.41 -15.64 -15.58
CA PHE A 72 -8.28 -14.96 -14.29
C PHE A 72 -9.49 -14.07 -14.03
N HIS A 73 -10.08 -14.24 -12.86
CA HIS A 73 -11.04 -13.29 -12.29
C HIS A 73 -10.27 -12.33 -11.40
N ILE A 74 -10.42 -11.03 -11.64
CA ILE A 74 -9.59 -10.00 -11.01
C ILE A 74 -10.48 -8.95 -10.38
N ILE A 75 -10.18 -8.59 -9.14
CA ILE A 75 -10.72 -7.43 -8.45
C ILE A 75 -9.66 -6.34 -8.47
N ILE A 76 -10.04 -5.10 -8.81
CA ILE A 76 -9.13 -3.96 -8.82
C ILE A 76 -9.24 -3.13 -7.54
N PHE A 77 -8.09 -2.65 -7.06
CA PHE A 77 -7.95 -1.80 -5.88
C PHE A 77 -7.03 -0.62 -6.18
N SER A 78 -7.30 0.54 -5.58
CA SER A 78 -6.43 1.72 -5.70
C SER A 78 -5.05 1.51 -5.07
N ARG A 79 -4.95 0.64 -4.07
CA ARG A 79 -3.70 0.28 -3.39
C ARG A 79 -3.77 -1.11 -2.74
N THR A 80 -2.60 -1.62 -2.36
CA THR A 80 -2.45 -2.78 -1.47
C THR A 80 -1.73 -2.39 -0.19
N LEU A 81 -1.92 -3.15 0.88
CA LEU A 81 -1.25 -2.93 2.16
C LEU A 81 0.09 -3.66 2.28
N ALA A 82 0.17 -4.89 1.78
CA ALA A 82 1.35 -5.73 1.99
C ALA A 82 1.59 -6.67 0.80
N CYS A 83 1.61 -6.10 -0.40
CA CYS A 83 2.09 -6.78 -1.61
C CYS A 83 3.41 -6.18 -2.07
N HIS A 84 4.27 -7.02 -2.64
CA HIS A 84 5.57 -6.64 -3.17
C HIS A 84 5.54 -6.69 -4.70
N ASP A 85 6.02 -5.62 -5.30
CA ASP A 85 6.16 -5.49 -6.75
C ASP A 85 7.42 -6.22 -7.22
N VAL A 86 7.28 -7.08 -8.23
CA VAL A 86 8.39 -7.88 -8.78
C VAL A 86 8.40 -7.79 -10.31
N GLY A 87 9.57 -7.47 -10.83
CA GLY A 87 9.85 -7.35 -12.26
C GLY A 87 9.81 -5.91 -12.75
N VAL A 88 10.23 -5.71 -14.00
CA VAL A 88 10.10 -4.42 -14.69
C VAL A 88 8.69 -4.34 -15.27
N PRO A 89 7.91 -3.26 -15.00
CA PRO A 89 6.60 -3.10 -15.60
C PRO A 89 6.64 -3.17 -17.12
N THR A 90 5.75 -3.95 -17.72
CA THR A 90 5.68 -4.20 -19.16
C THR A 90 4.27 -4.01 -19.72
N TYR A 91 4.17 -3.56 -20.97
CA TYR A 91 2.89 -3.49 -21.69
C TYR A 91 2.50 -4.81 -22.36
N GLU A 92 3.38 -5.81 -22.31
CA GLU A 92 3.19 -7.08 -23.01
C GLU A 92 1.89 -7.75 -22.56
N TYR A 93 0.95 -7.94 -23.48
CA TYR A 93 -0.36 -8.53 -23.22
C TYR A 93 -1.16 -7.89 -22.07
N THR A 94 -0.97 -6.58 -21.83
CA THR A 94 -1.76 -5.87 -20.82
C THR A 94 -3.26 -5.98 -21.09
N TRP A 95 -4.05 -6.22 -20.04
CA TRP A 95 -5.51 -6.22 -20.13
C TRP A 95 -6.12 -4.82 -19.96
N PHE A 96 -5.35 -3.88 -19.44
CA PHE A 96 -5.77 -2.51 -19.21
C PHE A 96 -4.97 -1.58 -20.13
N PRO A 97 -5.55 -1.13 -21.26
CA PRO A 97 -4.85 -0.26 -22.22
C PRO A 97 -4.24 0.96 -21.54
N GLY A 98 -3.02 1.32 -21.94
CA GLY A 98 -2.27 2.42 -21.35
C GLY A 98 -1.60 2.13 -20.01
N HIS A 99 -1.74 0.91 -19.48
CA HIS A 99 -1.15 0.51 -18.20
C HIS A 99 -0.15 -0.64 -18.39
N ALA A 100 1.11 -0.41 -18.02
CA ALA A 100 2.12 -1.44 -17.90
C ALA A 100 1.89 -2.22 -16.60
N TRP A 101 2.23 -3.50 -16.58
CA TRP A 101 2.05 -4.35 -15.42
C TRP A 101 3.33 -5.03 -14.96
N SER A 102 3.40 -5.30 -13.66
CA SER A 102 4.41 -6.10 -12.99
C SER A 102 3.75 -7.03 -11.97
N TYR A 103 4.48 -8.03 -11.46
CA TYR A 103 3.87 -9.02 -10.57
C TYR A 103 3.62 -8.46 -9.17
N CYS A 104 2.45 -8.76 -8.63
CA CYS A 104 2.08 -8.48 -7.25
C CYS A 104 2.16 -9.77 -6.45
N LEU A 105 3.21 -9.88 -5.61
CA LEU A 105 3.42 -11.02 -4.72
C LEU A 105 2.95 -10.68 -3.30
N CYS A 106 2.43 -11.65 -2.56
CA CYS A 106 2.14 -11.47 -1.15
C CYS A 106 3.42 -11.09 -0.39
N GLY A 107 3.41 -10.00 0.37
CA GLY A 107 4.57 -9.53 1.14
C GLY A 107 5.00 -10.49 2.25
N ARG A 108 4.16 -11.47 2.63
CA ARG A 108 4.49 -12.50 3.63
C ARG A 108 4.91 -13.82 2.99
N CYS A 109 4.04 -14.46 2.22
CA CYS A 109 4.31 -15.80 1.68
C CYS A 109 4.86 -15.82 0.25
N ARG A 110 4.99 -14.66 -0.40
CA ARG A 110 5.46 -14.49 -1.79
C ARG A 110 4.61 -15.17 -2.86
N MET A 111 3.43 -15.69 -2.52
CA MET A 111 2.50 -16.21 -3.51
C MET A 111 2.07 -15.08 -4.46
N HIS A 112 2.02 -15.37 -5.76
CA HIS A 112 1.54 -14.43 -6.76
C HIS A 112 0.04 -14.17 -6.53
N LEU A 113 -0.31 -12.93 -6.16
CA LEU A 113 -1.70 -12.53 -5.90
C LEU A 113 -2.33 -11.77 -7.05
N GLY A 114 -1.54 -11.20 -7.96
CA GLY A 114 -2.02 -10.57 -9.17
C GLY A 114 -0.97 -9.63 -9.75
N TRP A 115 -1.38 -8.42 -10.15
CA TRP A 115 -0.50 -7.49 -10.86
C TRP A 115 -0.64 -6.05 -10.37
N PHE A 116 0.48 -5.33 -10.29
CA PHE A 116 0.49 -3.88 -10.22
C PHE A 116 0.31 -3.33 -11.64
N TYR A 117 -0.47 -2.26 -11.78
CA TYR A 117 -0.67 -1.55 -13.04
C TYR A 117 -0.22 -0.10 -12.88
N ALA A 118 0.65 0.35 -13.78
CA ALA A 118 1.20 1.70 -13.82
C ALA A 118 0.88 2.37 -15.17
N GLY A 119 0.34 3.58 -15.14
CA GLY A 119 -0.11 4.30 -16.33
C GLY A 119 -0.72 5.66 -15.94
N PRO A 120 -1.74 6.15 -16.67
CA PRO A 120 -2.48 7.36 -16.29
C PRO A 120 -3.01 7.33 -14.85
N THR A 121 -3.41 6.15 -14.37
CA THR A 121 -3.70 5.90 -12.96
C THR A 121 -2.99 4.62 -12.51
N SER A 122 -2.52 4.59 -11.27
CA SER A 122 -1.93 3.38 -10.69
C SER A 122 -2.96 2.62 -9.87
N PHE A 123 -3.01 1.31 -10.04
CA PHE A 123 -3.91 0.42 -9.29
C PHE A 123 -3.33 -1.00 -9.24
N VAL A 124 -3.99 -1.88 -8.51
CA VAL A 124 -3.60 -3.28 -8.38
C VAL A 124 -4.77 -4.18 -8.74
N GLY A 125 -4.54 -5.15 -9.61
CA GLY A 125 -5.50 -6.21 -9.92
C GLY A 125 -5.15 -7.48 -9.17
N LEU A 126 -5.95 -7.87 -8.18
CA LEU A 126 -5.77 -9.10 -7.41
C LEU A 126 -6.69 -10.22 -7.93
N ILE A 127 -6.15 -11.43 -8.04
CA ILE A 127 -6.88 -12.61 -8.50
C ILE A 127 -7.85 -13.05 -7.41
N ARG A 128 -9.15 -13.09 -7.75
CA ARG A 128 -10.26 -13.36 -6.83
C ARG A 128 -10.09 -14.65 -6.03
N ASP A 129 -9.59 -15.71 -6.65
CA ASP A 129 -9.42 -17.02 -6.03
C ASP A 129 -8.18 -17.10 -5.13
N ARG A 130 -7.36 -16.05 -5.13
CA ARG A 130 -6.10 -15.95 -4.37
C ARG A 130 -6.22 -15.07 -3.13
N ILE A 131 -7.40 -14.49 -2.93
CA ILE A 131 -7.74 -13.65 -1.79
C ILE A 131 -9.08 -14.08 -1.18
N VAL A 132 -9.22 -13.87 0.13
CA VAL A 132 -10.42 -14.22 0.89
C VAL A 132 -10.85 -13.03 1.75
N ARG A 133 -12.16 -12.89 1.99
CA ARG A 133 -12.64 -11.89 2.95
C ARG A 133 -12.31 -12.33 4.37
N ALA A 134 -11.85 -11.41 5.19
CA ALA A 134 -11.48 -11.70 6.57
C ALA A 134 -12.67 -12.19 7.41
N SER A 135 -13.89 -11.70 7.13
CA SER A 135 -15.14 -12.14 7.76
C SER A 135 -15.46 -13.61 7.54
N LEU A 136 -14.95 -14.23 6.46
CA LEU A 136 -15.17 -15.66 6.18
C LEU A 136 -14.20 -16.58 6.93
N ILE A 137 -13.17 -16.02 7.57
CA ILE A 137 -12.11 -16.77 8.24
C ILE A 137 -12.22 -16.67 9.77
N ARG A 138 -12.73 -15.55 10.30
CA ARG A 138 -12.79 -15.27 11.74
C ARG A 138 -14.16 -15.65 12.35
N ASN A 139 -14.58 -16.89 12.17
CA ASN A 139 -15.70 -17.49 12.91
C ASN A 139 -15.23 -18.10 14.23
#